data_AF-A0A150SCI0-F1
#
_entry.id   AF-A0A150SCI0-F1
#
_cell.length_a   1.000
_cell.length_b   1.000
_cell.length_c   1.000
_cell.angle_alpha   90.00
_cell.angle_beta   90.00
_cell.angle_gamma   90.00
#
_symmetry.space_group_name_H-M   'P 1'
#
loop_
_entity.id
_entity.type
_entity.pdbx_description
1 polymer ?
#
loop_
_entity_poly.entity_id
_entity_poly.type
_entity_poly.pdbx_seq_one_letter_code
_entity_poly.pdbx_strand_id
1 'polypeptide(L)'
;MVCGAAALLGGVLHGCGGDGSDPGGIGLEDFVRVESELHCRLSYECCSPAALDNPFLATSKETCVQFRYGIQQARLLPTLRASVAAGRVVYHPDRMRACVDRLNGAGCAATDADWLCLFDVFEGQVPLGGECTVEHDCENWHCVKPDSDAEVGTCAPWSPDGAACETFVECDSGRCDIFGTETCGPRLPEGSDCVLGPDCETYNCLEDTGKCGPPLDDNGCPVDGLLLDNKTPAGGWY
;
A
#
# COMPACT_ATOMS: atom_id res chain seq x y z
N MET A 1 -33.41 12.90 68.49
CA MET A 1 -32.01 13.10 68.94
C MET A 1 -31.11 12.93 67.74
N VAL A 2 -30.25 13.94 67.53
CA VAL A 2 -29.10 14.05 66.62
C VAL A 2 -29.39 14.24 65.11
N CYS A 3 -28.98 15.43 64.66
CA CYS A 3 -28.80 15.93 63.30
C CYS A 3 -27.46 15.51 62.66
N GLY A 4 -27.39 15.63 61.33
CA GLY A 4 -26.21 16.09 60.58
C GLY A 4 -25.37 14.99 59.93
N ALA A 5 -24.81 15.13 58.73
CA ALA A 5 -24.59 16.32 57.91
C ALA A 5 -24.32 15.92 56.43
N ALA A 6 -24.56 16.87 55.53
CA ALA A 6 -24.22 16.84 54.11
C ALA A 6 -22.75 17.26 53.84
N ALA A 7 -22.15 16.75 52.77
CA ALA A 7 -21.06 17.34 51.97
C ALA A 7 -20.76 16.39 50.78
N LEU A 8 -21.05 16.73 49.51
CA LEU A 8 -20.31 17.59 48.57
C LEU A 8 -19.22 16.85 47.74
N LEU A 9 -19.28 17.08 46.42
CA LEU A 9 -18.21 17.04 45.39
C LEU A 9 -17.89 15.71 44.69
N GLY A 10 -17.90 15.75 43.35
CA GLY A 10 -17.14 14.82 42.49
C GLY A 10 -17.90 14.14 41.36
N GLY A 11 -18.59 14.90 40.50
CA GLY A 11 -19.10 14.36 39.23
C GLY A 11 -17.93 14.09 38.28
N VAL A 12 -17.47 12.84 38.25
CA VAL A 12 -16.43 12.34 37.35
C VAL A 12 -16.89 12.52 35.90
N LEU A 13 -16.14 13.32 35.13
CA LEU A 13 -16.17 13.28 33.68
C LEU A 13 -15.89 11.83 33.25
N HIS A 14 -16.93 11.12 32.85
CA HIS A 14 -16.82 9.88 32.10
C HIS A 14 -16.24 10.24 30.73
N GLY A 15 -14.91 10.27 30.64
CA GLY A 15 -14.22 10.15 29.37
C GLY A 15 -14.60 8.79 28.79
N CYS A 16 -15.20 8.80 27.60
CA CYS A 16 -15.35 7.59 26.78
C CYS A 16 -13.97 7.14 26.32
N GLY A 17 -13.25 6.44 27.20
CA GLY A 17 -12.13 5.59 26.83
C GLY A 17 -12.70 4.33 26.20
N GLY A 18 -12.82 4.33 24.88
CA GLY A 18 -13.10 3.13 24.12
C GLY A 18 -11.84 2.28 23.99
N ASP A 19 -11.44 1.61 25.07
CA ASP A 19 -10.48 0.50 25.01
C ASP A 19 -11.19 -0.74 24.45
N GLY A 20 -11.56 -0.64 23.18
CA GLY A 20 -12.07 -1.75 22.38
C GLY A 20 -10.89 -2.48 21.74
N SER A 21 -10.06 -3.13 22.54
CA SER A 21 -9.14 -4.15 22.03
C SER A 21 -9.98 -5.31 21.50
N ASP A 22 -10.34 -5.25 20.23
CA ASP A 22 -10.99 -6.35 19.53
C ASP A 22 -10.04 -7.55 19.57
N PRO A 23 -10.39 -8.68 20.24
CA PRO A 23 -9.46 -9.76 20.55
C PRO A 23 -8.90 -10.49 19.31
N GLY A 24 -9.32 -10.11 18.10
CA GLY A 24 -8.82 -10.64 16.83
C GLY A 24 -8.10 -9.63 15.92
N GLY A 25 -8.11 -8.32 16.18
CA GLY A 25 -7.52 -7.34 15.26
C GLY A 25 -5.99 -7.41 15.14
N ILE A 26 -5.42 -6.83 14.07
CA ILE A 26 -3.99 -6.51 13.97
C ILE A 26 -3.85 -5.00 14.15
N GLY A 27 -3.22 -4.54 15.23
CA GLY A 27 -3.03 -3.11 15.47
C GLY A 27 -2.10 -2.44 14.45
N LEU A 28 -2.23 -1.12 14.27
CA LEU A 28 -1.39 -0.35 13.34
C LEU A 28 0.10 -0.52 13.65
N GLU A 29 0.45 -0.63 14.93
CA GLU A 29 1.82 -0.85 15.41
C GLU A 29 2.43 -2.17 14.91
N ASP A 30 1.59 -3.17 14.64
CA ASP A 30 1.99 -4.48 14.13
C ASP A 30 1.87 -4.58 12.60
N PHE A 31 1.18 -3.63 11.95
CA PHE A 31 0.86 -3.67 10.51
C PHE A 31 2.09 -3.97 9.65
N VAL A 32 3.14 -3.13 9.76
CA VAL A 32 4.37 -3.25 8.95
C VAL A 32 5.08 -4.57 9.19
N ARG A 33 5.12 -5.04 10.44
CA ARG A 33 5.75 -6.32 10.78
C ARG A 33 5.00 -7.49 10.16
N VAL A 34 3.67 -7.53 10.33
CA VAL A 34 2.83 -8.63 9.84
C VAL A 34 2.80 -8.65 8.32
N GLU A 35 2.69 -7.49 7.67
CA GLU A 35 2.77 -7.36 6.21
C GLU A 35 4.11 -7.90 5.69
N SER A 36 5.23 -7.46 6.28
CA SER A 36 6.56 -7.88 5.85
C SER A 36 6.80 -9.39 6.06
N GLU A 37 6.36 -9.95 7.18
CA GLU A 37 6.42 -11.39 7.46
C GLU A 37 5.58 -12.20 6.46
N LEU A 38 4.36 -11.74 6.17
CA LEU A 38 3.44 -12.38 5.25
C LEU A 38 3.98 -12.37 3.81
N HIS A 39 4.39 -11.19 3.34
CA HIS A 39 4.97 -11.00 2.01
C HIS A 39 6.20 -11.89 1.84
N CYS A 40 7.21 -11.74 2.71
CA CYS A 40 8.45 -12.52 2.57
C CYS A 40 8.24 -14.02 2.76
N ARG A 41 7.28 -14.45 3.59
CA ARG A 41 6.98 -15.88 3.69
C ARG A 41 6.41 -16.42 2.39
N LEU A 42 5.33 -15.82 1.87
CA LEU A 42 4.68 -16.30 0.67
C LEU A 42 5.60 -16.20 -0.54
N SER A 43 6.41 -15.14 -0.64
CA SER A 43 7.39 -15.03 -1.72
C SER A 43 8.40 -16.20 -1.70
N TYR A 44 9.02 -16.52 -0.56
CA TYR A 44 10.01 -17.60 -0.53
C TYR A 44 9.42 -19.02 -0.55
N GLU A 45 8.15 -19.18 -0.21
CA GLU A 45 7.46 -20.47 -0.26
C GLU A 45 6.87 -20.77 -1.65
N CYS A 46 6.48 -19.74 -2.40
CA CYS A 46 5.66 -19.88 -3.60
C CYS A 46 6.36 -19.41 -4.89
N CYS A 47 7.40 -18.58 -4.80
CA CYS A 47 8.08 -18.04 -5.98
C CYS A 47 9.15 -18.96 -6.53
N SER A 48 9.31 -18.91 -7.85
CA SER A 48 10.46 -19.47 -8.53
C SER A 48 11.76 -18.74 -8.11
N PRO A 49 12.92 -19.41 -8.14
CA PRO A 49 14.20 -18.72 -7.89
C PRO A 49 14.48 -17.56 -8.84
N ALA A 50 13.97 -17.61 -10.08
CA ALA A 50 14.07 -16.52 -11.05
C ALA A 50 13.26 -15.29 -10.60
N ALA A 51 12.03 -15.48 -10.08
CA ALA A 51 11.23 -14.39 -9.53
C ALA A 51 11.84 -13.78 -8.25
N LEU A 52 12.67 -14.54 -7.52
CA LEU A 52 13.40 -14.05 -6.35
C LEU A 52 14.77 -13.46 -6.67
N ASP A 53 15.26 -13.59 -7.91
CA ASP A 53 16.55 -13.04 -8.38
C ASP A 53 16.43 -11.54 -8.68
N ASN A 54 15.86 -10.80 -7.73
CA ASN A 54 15.70 -9.36 -7.78
C ASN A 54 16.73 -8.72 -6.84
N PRO A 55 17.57 -7.77 -7.31
CA PRO A 55 18.57 -7.12 -6.47
C PRO A 55 17.98 -6.33 -5.28
N PHE A 56 16.68 -6.02 -5.32
CA PHE A 56 15.93 -5.36 -4.27
C PHE A 56 15.23 -6.33 -3.31
N LEU A 57 15.08 -7.61 -3.68
CA LEU A 57 14.70 -8.65 -2.75
C LEU A 57 15.97 -9.17 -2.07
N ALA A 58 15.87 -9.42 -0.77
CA ALA A 58 17.02 -9.88 -0.02
C ALA A 58 17.43 -11.31 -0.45
N THR A 59 18.57 -11.80 -0.01
CA THR A 59 19.06 -13.14 -0.43
C THR A 59 18.42 -14.29 0.35
N SER A 60 17.64 -13.99 1.39
CA SER A 60 16.92 -14.97 2.21
C SER A 60 15.61 -14.42 2.76
N LYS A 61 14.70 -15.31 3.16
CA LYS A 61 13.45 -14.94 3.83
C LYS A 61 13.68 -14.01 5.03
N GLU A 62 14.66 -14.31 5.87
CA GLU A 62 14.98 -13.50 7.05
C GLU A 62 15.46 -12.10 6.66
N THR A 63 16.36 -12.02 5.67
CA THR A 63 16.88 -10.73 5.21
C THR A 63 15.81 -9.92 4.48
N CYS A 64 14.84 -10.57 3.83
CA CYS A 64 13.67 -9.92 3.22
C CYS A 64 12.82 -9.24 4.29
N VAL A 65 12.51 -9.96 5.37
CA VAL A 65 11.74 -9.40 6.49
C VAL A 65 12.49 -8.22 7.11
N GLN A 66 13.79 -8.38 7.39
CA GLN A 66 14.59 -7.30 7.97
C GLN A 66 14.61 -6.04 7.09
N PHE A 67 14.79 -6.20 5.78
CA PHE A 67 14.83 -5.09 4.84
C PHE A 67 13.48 -4.36 4.74
N ARG A 68 12.40 -5.09 4.46
CA ARG A 68 11.06 -4.51 4.32
C ARG A 68 10.57 -3.88 5.61
N TYR A 69 10.68 -4.61 6.71
CA TYR A 69 10.31 -4.12 8.03
C TYR A 69 11.10 -2.87 8.40
N GLY A 70 12.42 -2.87 8.20
CA GLY A 70 13.28 -1.73 8.53
C GLY A 70 12.91 -0.46 7.77
N ILE A 71 12.69 -0.55 6.45
CA ILE A 71 12.32 0.61 5.62
C ILE A 71 10.94 1.12 6.00
N GLN A 72 9.94 0.24 6.02
CA GLN A 72 8.56 0.64 6.30
C GLN A 72 8.40 1.13 7.75
N GLN A 73 9.09 0.54 8.73
CA GLN A 73 9.03 0.98 10.11
C GLN A 73 9.65 2.38 10.28
N ALA A 74 10.71 2.68 9.52
CA ALA A 74 11.39 3.98 9.60
C ALA A 74 10.66 5.09 8.84
N ARG A 75 10.02 4.79 7.70
CA ARG A 75 9.42 5.79 6.80
C ARG A 75 7.90 5.80 6.82
N LEU A 76 7.28 4.63 6.65
CA LEU A 76 5.83 4.52 6.45
C LEU A 76 5.07 4.64 7.78
N LEU A 77 5.45 3.85 8.78
CA LEU A 77 4.70 3.76 10.04
C LEU A 77 4.58 5.11 10.80
N PRO A 78 5.62 5.95 10.92
CA PRO A 78 5.49 7.26 11.53
C PRO A 78 4.49 8.17 10.80
N THR A 79 4.50 8.14 9.47
CA THR A 79 3.58 8.91 8.62
C THR A 79 2.15 8.43 8.82
N LEU A 80 1.90 7.12 8.77
CA LEU A 80 0.58 6.55 9.03
C LEU A 80 0.06 6.89 10.43
N ARG A 81 0.91 6.82 11.47
CA ARG A 81 0.52 7.24 12.84
C ARG A 81 0.11 8.70 12.88
N ALA A 82 0.89 9.58 12.24
CA ALA A 82 0.58 11.00 12.17
C ALA A 82 -0.74 11.26 11.44
N SER A 83 -0.99 10.57 10.33
CA SER A 83 -2.23 10.67 9.57
C SER A 83 -3.46 10.17 10.33
N VAL A 84 -3.34 9.03 11.04
CA VAL A 84 -4.42 8.52 11.91
C VAL A 84 -4.70 9.51 13.03
N ALA A 85 -3.66 10.02 13.69
CA ALA A 85 -3.80 11.00 14.78
C ALA A 85 -4.43 12.32 14.29
N ALA A 86 -4.16 12.72 13.04
CA ALA A 86 -4.76 13.88 12.40
C ALA A 86 -6.18 13.62 11.86
N GLY A 87 -6.67 12.38 11.90
CA GLY A 87 -7.98 12.00 11.36
C GLY A 87 -8.05 12.00 9.83
N ARG A 88 -6.90 11.99 9.13
CA ARG A 88 -6.83 11.93 7.67
C ARG A 88 -7.04 10.53 7.11
N VAL A 89 -6.75 9.51 7.90
CA VAL A 89 -6.95 8.10 7.54
C VAL A 89 -7.53 7.34 8.72
N VAL A 90 -8.45 6.42 8.42
CA VAL A 90 -8.93 5.41 9.38
C VAL A 90 -8.23 4.09 9.08
N TYR A 91 -7.62 3.49 10.11
CA TYR A 91 -7.05 2.15 10.02
C TYR A 91 -8.03 1.11 10.59
N HIS A 92 -8.22 0.01 9.85
CA HIS A 92 -9.18 -1.05 10.13
C HIS A 92 -8.45 -2.35 10.54
N PRO A 93 -8.22 -2.57 11.85
CA PRO A 93 -7.43 -3.71 12.34
C PRO A 93 -8.07 -5.08 12.06
N ASP A 94 -9.38 -5.13 11.94
CA ASP A 94 -10.20 -6.28 11.57
C ASP A 94 -10.01 -6.65 10.09
N ARG A 95 -9.99 -5.65 9.19
CA ARG A 95 -9.72 -5.86 7.76
C ARG A 95 -8.30 -6.39 7.56
N MET A 96 -7.32 -5.89 8.31
CA MET A 96 -5.96 -6.41 8.27
C MET A 96 -5.90 -7.89 8.71
N ARG A 97 -6.61 -8.27 9.77
CA ARG A 97 -6.72 -9.70 10.17
C ARG A 97 -7.33 -10.54 9.06
N ALA A 98 -8.47 -10.11 8.51
CA ALA A 98 -9.16 -10.83 7.45
C ALA A 98 -8.28 -10.98 6.19
N CYS A 99 -7.48 -9.96 5.87
CA CYS A 99 -6.53 -10.01 4.77
C CYS A 99 -5.42 -11.05 4.99
N VAL A 100 -4.82 -11.06 6.18
CA VAL A 100 -3.84 -12.07 6.57
C VAL A 100 -4.43 -13.48 6.50
N ASP A 101 -5.65 -13.68 6.99
CA ASP A 101 -6.33 -14.98 6.94
C ASP A 101 -6.64 -15.43 5.50
N ARG A 102 -7.04 -14.49 4.62
CA ARG A 102 -7.24 -14.75 3.18
C ARG A 102 -5.95 -15.23 2.52
N LEU A 103 -4.86 -14.48 2.70
CA LEU A 103 -3.56 -14.79 2.08
C LEU A 103 -2.96 -16.08 2.65
N ASN A 104 -3.13 -16.35 3.94
CA ASN A 104 -2.77 -17.65 4.54
C ASN A 104 -3.58 -18.80 3.94
N GLY A 105 -4.89 -18.60 3.75
CA GLY A 105 -5.78 -19.61 3.20
C GLY A 105 -5.52 -19.92 1.74
N ALA A 106 -5.17 -18.90 0.95
CA ALA A 106 -4.80 -19.04 -0.45
C ALA A 106 -3.40 -19.67 -0.60
N GLY A 107 -2.44 -19.30 0.27
CA GLY A 107 -1.06 -19.77 0.18
C GLY A 107 -0.46 -19.46 -1.19
N CYS A 108 0.13 -20.47 -1.84
CA CYS A 108 0.67 -20.35 -3.20
C CYS A 108 -0.40 -20.33 -4.30
N ALA A 109 -1.68 -20.18 -3.97
CA ALA A 109 -2.72 -19.90 -4.97
C ALA A 109 -3.23 -18.45 -4.88
N ALA A 110 -2.59 -17.61 -4.06
CA ALA A 110 -2.93 -16.20 -3.97
C ALA A 110 -2.73 -15.50 -5.31
N THR A 111 -3.71 -14.69 -5.69
CA THR A 111 -3.68 -13.83 -6.87
C THR A 111 -3.37 -12.39 -6.47
N ASP A 112 -3.03 -11.53 -7.43
CA ASP A 112 -2.85 -10.09 -7.15
C ASP A 112 -4.10 -9.47 -6.51
N ALA A 113 -5.28 -9.90 -6.96
CA ALA A 113 -6.55 -9.47 -6.37
C ALA A 113 -6.69 -9.87 -4.89
N ASP A 114 -6.08 -10.98 -4.47
CA ASP A 114 -6.04 -11.36 -3.05
C ASP A 114 -5.15 -10.41 -2.26
N TRP A 115 -4.03 -9.95 -2.81
CA TRP A 115 -3.10 -9.02 -2.17
C TRP A 115 -3.67 -7.60 -2.00
N LEU A 116 -4.65 -7.20 -2.83
CA LEU A 116 -5.27 -5.88 -2.73
C LEU A 116 -5.94 -5.61 -1.37
N CYS A 117 -6.26 -6.65 -0.60
CA CYS A 117 -6.82 -6.45 0.74
C CYS A 117 -5.88 -5.74 1.72
N LEU A 118 -4.57 -5.71 1.46
CA LEU A 118 -3.61 -4.98 2.29
C LEU A 118 -3.79 -3.46 2.20
N PHE A 119 -4.43 -2.95 1.14
CA PHE A 119 -4.74 -1.53 0.97
C PHE A 119 -6.09 -1.18 1.60
N ASP A 120 -7.08 -2.08 1.49
CA ASP A 120 -8.41 -1.91 2.06
C ASP A 120 -8.44 -1.76 3.60
N VAL A 121 -7.31 -2.03 4.26
CA VAL A 121 -7.12 -1.81 5.71
C VAL A 121 -7.05 -0.33 6.09
N PHE A 122 -6.87 0.56 5.11
CA PHE A 122 -6.92 2.00 5.31
C PHE A 122 -8.12 2.61 4.59
N GLU A 123 -8.64 3.70 5.13
CA GLU A 123 -9.73 4.45 4.54
C GLU A 123 -9.41 5.95 4.65
N GLY A 124 -9.01 6.54 3.53
CA GLY A 124 -8.72 7.96 3.43
C GLY A 124 -9.98 8.81 3.69
N GLN A 125 -9.80 9.92 4.38
CA GLN A 125 -10.87 10.83 4.82
C GLN A 125 -10.73 12.22 4.20
N VAL A 126 -9.64 12.48 3.47
CA VAL A 126 -9.37 13.79 2.87
C VAL A 126 -9.98 13.83 1.47
N PRO A 127 -10.94 14.73 1.21
CA PRO A 127 -11.54 14.88 -0.11
C PRO A 127 -10.56 15.56 -1.09
N LEU A 128 -10.89 15.50 -2.37
CA LEU A 128 -10.14 16.22 -3.42
C LEU A 128 -9.98 17.71 -3.08
N GLY A 129 -8.77 18.23 -3.27
CA GLY A 129 -8.34 19.58 -2.91
C GLY A 129 -7.90 19.74 -1.46
N GLY A 130 -8.04 18.72 -0.62
CA GLY A 130 -7.57 18.72 0.76
C GLY A 130 -6.07 18.40 0.89
N GLU A 131 -5.49 18.77 2.04
CA GLU A 131 -4.09 18.51 2.36
C GLU A 131 -3.85 17.04 2.70
N CYS A 132 -2.79 16.45 2.13
CA CYS A 132 -2.37 15.08 2.40
C CYS A 132 -0.86 15.01 2.65
N THR A 133 -0.42 13.94 3.29
CA THR A 133 1.00 13.66 3.59
C THR A 133 1.45 12.33 3.00
N VAL A 134 0.48 11.45 2.78
CA VAL A 134 0.60 10.13 2.15
C VAL A 134 -0.67 9.90 1.34
N GLU A 135 -0.59 9.05 0.32
CA GLU A 135 -1.69 8.72 -0.59
C GLU A 135 -2.95 8.26 0.16
N HIS A 136 -2.74 7.48 1.22
CA HIS A 136 -3.78 6.90 2.09
C HIS A 136 -4.62 7.96 2.82
N ASP A 137 -4.17 9.22 2.87
CA ASP A 137 -4.97 10.31 3.43
C ASP A 137 -6.18 10.62 2.54
N CYS A 138 -6.04 10.47 1.23
CA CYS A 138 -7.03 10.88 0.25
C CYS A 138 -8.11 9.81 0.06
N GLU A 139 -9.37 10.21 -0.06
CA GLU A 139 -10.51 9.31 -0.35
C GLU A 139 -10.26 8.48 -1.64
N ASN A 140 -9.56 9.07 -2.60
CA ASN A 140 -9.21 8.45 -3.88
C ASN A 140 -7.76 7.94 -3.95
N TRP A 141 -7.04 7.92 -2.82
CA TRP A 141 -5.69 7.37 -2.72
C TRP A 141 -4.64 8.04 -3.60
N HIS A 142 -4.80 9.34 -3.86
CA HIS A 142 -3.89 10.07 -4.74
C HIS A 142 -3.48 11.41 -4.09
N CYS A 143 -2.31 11.39 -3.47
CA CYS A 143 -1.71 12.57 -2.86
C CYS A 143 -0.62 13.13 -3.79
N VAL A 144 -0.87 14.29 -4.39
CA VAL A 144 0.10 14.92 -5.30
C VAL A 144 0.99 15.88 -4.51
N LYS A 145 2.28 15.60 -4.52
CA LYS A 145 3.32 16.46 -3.93
C LYS A 145 3.90 17.38 -5.00
N PRO A 146 4.21 18.64 -4.67
CA PRO A 146 4.77 19.59 -5.64
C PRO A 146 6.19 19.22 -6.11
N ASP A 147 6.92 18.44 -5.30
CA ASP A 147 8.24 17.88 -5.61
C ASP A 147 8.53 16.69 -4.68
N SER A 148 9.64 15.98 -4.94
CA SER A 148 10.03 14.77 -4.19
C SER A 148 10.40 15.02 -2.72
N ASP A 149 10.77 16.24 -2.37
CA ASP A 149 11.20 16.62 -1.02
C ASP A 149 10.04 17.15 -0.17
N ALA A 150 8.87 17.36 -0.77
CA ALA A 150 7.70 17.88 -0.09
C ALA A 150 7.12 16.87 0.92
N GLU A 151 6.98 17.30 2.17
CA GLU A 151 6.32 16.52 3.23
C GLU A 151 4.79 16.52 3.10
N VAL A 152 4.24 17.52 2.40
CA VAL A 152 2.81 17.80 2.28
C VAL A 152 2.43 17.98 0.82
N GLY A 153 1.32 17.38 0.42
CA GLY A 153 0.72 17.46 -0.90
C GLY A 153 -0.77 17.82 -0.85
N THR A 154 -1.45 17.61 -1.97
CA THR A 154 -2.90 17.84 -2.12
C THR A 154 -3.56 16.64 -2.76
N CYS A 155 -4.72 16.23 -2.24
CA CYS A 155 -5.52 15.18 -2.85
C CYS A 155 -6.03 15.65 -4.20
N ALA A 156 -5.70 14.94 -5.27
CA ALA A 156 -6.04 15.34 -6.63
C ALA A 156 -6.65 14.17 -7.40
N PRO A 157 -7.48 14.42 -8.44
CA PRO A 157 -7.89 13.35 -9.34
C PRO A 157 -6.66 12.73 -10.03
N TRP A 158 -6.77 11.46 -10.40
CA TRP A 158 -5.78 10.80 -11.26
C TRP A 158 -5.78 11.45 -12.65
N SER A 159 -4.61 11.48 -13.29
CA SER A 159 -4.43 12.08 -14.62
C SER A 159 -5.07 11.20 -15.69
N PRO A 160 -5.94 11.75 -16.56
CA PRO A 160 -6.58 10.98 -17.62
C PRO A 160 -5.59 10.69 -18.77
N ASP A 161 -5.93 9.72 -19.62
CA ASP A 161 -5.17 9.44 -20.84
C ASP A 161 -4.99 10.70 -21.70
N GLY A 162 -3.76 10.90 -22.18
CA GLY A 162 -3.31 12.07 -22.92
C GLY A 162 -2.82 13.24 -22.06
N ALA A 163 -3.00 13.19 -20.73
CA ALA A 163 -2.35 14.14 -19.82
C ALA A 163 -0.84 13.88 -19.75
N ALA A 164 -0.06 14.92 -19.45
CA ALA A 164 1.37 14.76 -19.18
C ALA A 164 1.57 13.95 -17.89
N CYS A 165 2.64 13.17 -17.85
CA CYS A 165 3.04 12.40 -16.68
C CYS A 165 4.55 12.22 -16.63
N GLU A 166 5.08 12.03 -15.42
CA GLU A 166 6.48 11.69 -15.19
C GLU A 166 6.62 10.25 -14.68
N THR A 167 5.59 9.76 -14.01
CA THR A 167 5.54 8.42 -13.44
C THR A 167 4.21 7.73 -13.74
N PHE A 168 4.19 6.39 -13.71
CA PHE A 168 2.96 5.63 -13.93
C PHE A 168 1.90 5.89 -12.84
N VAL A 169 2.33 6.19 -11.61
CA VAL A 169 1.47 6.45 -10.44
C VAL A 169 0.72 7.79 -10.49
N GLU A 170 0.83 8.54 -11.58
CA GLU A 170 0.02 9.75 -11.80
C GLU A 170 -1.21 9.47 -12.67
N CYS A 171 -1.19 8.38 -13.45
CA CYS A 171 -2.17 8.10 -14.49
C CYS A 171 -3.31 7.20 -13.99
N ASP A 172 -4.55 7.54 -14.33
CA ASP A 172 -5.75 6.73 -13.99
C ASP A 172 -5.70 5.34 -14.64
N SER A 173 -5.17 5.27 -15.86
CA SER A 173 -4.89 4.02 -16.58
C SER A 173 -3.72 3.23 -16.00
N GLY A 174 -2.91 3.89 -15.18
CA GLY A 174 -1.74 3.31 -14.58
C GLY A 174 -0.58 3.06 -15.53
N ARG A 175 -0.51 3.84 -16.61
CA ARG A 175 0.65 3.82 -17.50
C ARG A 175 0.99 5.23 -17.89
N CYS A 176 2.27 5.54 -17.75
CA CYS A 176 2.90 6.72 -18.32
C CYS A 176 3.89 6.26 -19.38
N ASP A 177 3.84 6.81 -20.58
CA ASP A 177 4.82 6.53 -21.64
C ASP A 177 6.13 7.30 -21.39
N ILE A 178 6.81 6.98 -20.28
CA ILE A 178 7.95 7.75 -19.73
C ILE A 178 9.12 7.83 -20.73
N PHE A 179 9.26 6.83 -21.61
CA PHE A 179 10.33 6.78 -22.61
C PHE A 179 9.89 7.15 -24.03
N GLY A 180 8.61 7.50 -24.20
CA GLY A 180 8.01 7.86 -25.47
C GLY A 180 7.41 9.25 -25.44
N THR A 181 6.09 9.34 -25.25
CA THR A 181 5.36 10.61 -25.33
C THR A 181 5.27 11.40 -24.03
N GLU A 182 5.72 10.86 -22.89
CA GLU A 182 5.57 11.47 -21.56
C GLU A 182 4.10 11.81 -21.24
N THR A 183 3.19 10.94 -21.68
CA THR A 183 1.76 11.10 -21.44
C THR A 183 1.11 9.82 -20.95
N CYS A 184 0.08 9.99 -20.12
CA CYS A 184 -0.78 8.90 -19.70
C CYS A 184 -1.43 8.25 -20.92
N GLY A 185 -1.59 6.92 -20.87
CA GLY A 185 -2.27 6.18 -21.91
C GLY A 185 -2.70 4.81 -21.42
N PRO A 186 -3.56 4.12 -22.17
CA PRO A 186 -3.98 2.78 -21.78
C PRO A 186 -2.77 1.86 -21.72
N ARG A 187 -2.85 0.89 -20.79
CA ARG A 187 -1.89 -0.22 -20.77
C ARG A 187 -1.95 -1.02 -22.07
N LEU A 188 -0.83 -1.64 -22.37
CA LEU A 188 -0.55 -2.28 -23.64
C LEU A 188 -0.94 -3.76 -23.57
N PRO A 189 -1.63 -4.28 -24.60
CA PRO A 189 -1.98 -5.69 -24.65
C PRO A 189 -0.74 -6.56 -24.88
N GLU A 190 -0.86 -7.86 -24.58
CA GLU A 190 0.20 -8.86 -24.82
C GLU A 190 0.78 -8.77 -26.25
N GLY A 191 2.10 -8.93 -26.35
CA GLY A 191 2.88 -8.84 -27.61
C GLY A 191 3.24 -7.42 -28.05
N SER A 192 2.73 -6.37 -27.39
CA SER A 192 3.12 -4.98 -27.64
C SER A 192 4.54 -4.70 -27.18
N ASP A 193 5.22 -3.74 -27.81
CA ASP A 193 6.50 -3.22 -27.31
C ASP A 193 6.30 -2.55 -25.95
N CYS A 194 7.14 -2.87 -24.98
CA CYS A 194 7.11 -2.29 -23.63
C CYS A 194 8.53 -2.02 -23.14
N VAL A 195 8.64 -1.17 -22.12
CA VAL A 195 9.91 -0.94 -21.42
C VAL A 195 9.83 -1.44 -19.99
N LEU A 196 8.68 -1.26 -19.34
CA LEU A 196 8.46 -1.62 -17.94
C LEU A 196 7.23 -2.50 -17.80
N GLY A 197 7.19 -3.33 -16.76
CA GLY A 197 6.01 -4.15 -16.42
C GLY A 197 4.70 -3.36 -16.43
N PRO A 198 4.59 -2.20 -15.71
CA PRO A 198 3.40 -1.37 -15.68
C PRO A 198 2.90 -0.84 -17.04
N ASP A 199 3.70 -0.92 -18.10
CA ASP A 199 3.23 -0.61 -19.45
C ASP A 199 2.16 -1.61 -19.91
N CYS A 200 2.22 -2.85 -19.44
CA CYS A 200 1.43 -3.96 -19.96
C CYS A 200 0.15 -4.19 -19.13
N GLU A 201 -0.95 -4.60 -19.78
CA GLU A 201 -2.19 -5.00 -19.09
C GLU A 201 -1.95 -6.14 -18.08
N THR A 202 -0.94 -6.95 -18.36
CA THR A 202 -0.48 -8.11 -17.59
C THR A 202 0.57 -7.77 -16.53
N TYR A 203 0.99 -6.50 -16.45
CA TYR A 203 2.13 -6.03 -15.65
C TYR A 203 3.47 -6.72 -15.97
N ASN A 204 3.57 -7.40 -17.11
CA ASN A 204 4.73 -8.20 -17.47
C ASN A 204 5.38 -7.69 -18.75
N CYS A 205 6.56 -7.06 -18.63
CA CYS A 205 7.41 -6.75 -19.77
C CYS A 205 8.59 -7.72 -19.81
N LEU A 206 8.64 -8.59 -20.82
CA LEU A 206 9.66 -9.63 -20.92
C LEU A 206 11.01 -9.03 -21.34
N GLU A 207 11.98 -8.98 -20.43
CA GLU A 207 13.30 -8.37 -20.67
C GLU A 207 14.00 -8.88 -21.94
N ASP A 208 13.94 -10.19 -22.19
CA ASP A 208 14.58 -10.83 -23.36
C ASP A 208 14.04 -10.34 -24.71
N THR A 209 12.81 -9.83 -24.72
CA THR A 209 12.10 -9.48 -25.96
C THR A 209 11.66 -8.02 -26.04
N GLY A 210 11.58 -7.32 -24.91
CA GLY A 210 10.96 -5.99 -24.80
C GLY A 210 9.48 -6.01 -25.16
N LYS A 211 8.78 -7.13 -24.91
CA LYS A 211 7.37 -7.33 -25.28
C LYS A 211 6.52 -7.65 -24.05
N CYS A 212 5.27 -7.17 -24.08
CA CYS A 212 4.29 -7.54 -23.07
C CYS A 212 4.05 -9.05 -23.11
N GLY A 213 4.32 -9.73 -22.00
CA GLY A 213 4.14 -11.16 -21.83
C GLY A 213 2.79 -11.51 -21.23
N PRO A 214 2.47 -12.82 -21.10
CA PRO A 214 1.32 -13.26 -20.32
C PRO A 214 1.40 -12.75 -18.88
N PRO A 215 0.28 -12.69 -18.14
CA PRO A 215 0.30 -12.42 -16.70
C PRO A 215 1.31 -13.34 -16.05
N LEU A 216 2.09 -12.79 -15.14
CA LEU A 216 3.02 -13.59 -14.37
C LEU A 216 2.17 -14.39 -13.39
N ASP A 217 1.91 -15.64 -13.73
CA ASP A 217 1.11 -16.58 -12.95
C ASP A 217 1.92 -17.21 -11.80
N ASP A 218 2.96 -16.54 -11.35
CA ASP A 218 3.78 -16.95 -10.21
C ASP A 218 3.08 -16.59 -8.89
N ASN A 219 1.78 -16.85 -8.74
CA ASN A 219 1.11 -16.86 -7.42
C ASN A 219 1.26 -15.57 -6.58
N GLY A 220 1.25 -14.40 -7.23
CA GLY A 220 1.46 -13.09 -6.57
C GLY A 220 2.91 -12.82 -6.15
N CYS A 221 3.87 -13.53 -6.74
CA CYS A 221 5.28 -13.25 -6.57
C CYS A 221 5.66 -11.92 -7.18
N PRO A 222 6.53 -11.13 -6.52
CA PRO A 222 7.11 -9.93 -7.08
C PRO A 222 8.16 -10.29 -8.12
N VAL A 223 7.71 -10.76 -9.27
CA VAL A 223 8.38 -10.47 -10.53
C VAL A 223 8.36 -8.95 -10.71
N ASP A 224 9.47 -8.40 -11.21
CA ASP A 224 9.78 -6.96 -11.17
C ASP A 224 8.55 -6.04 -11.21
N GLY A 225 8.21 -5.50 -10.04
CA GLY A 225 7.20 -4.46 -9.92
C GLY A 225 5.75 -4.90 -9.71
N LEU A 226 5.41 -6.15 -9.41
CA LEU A 226 3.99 -6.52 -9.21
C LEU A 226 3.35 -6.13 -7.86
N LEU A 227 4.14 -5.63 -6.89
CA LEU A 227 3.59 -4.81 -5.80
C LEU A 227 3.41 -3.32 -6.19
N LEU A 228 3.60 -2.99 -7.47
CA LEU A 228 3.31 -1.70 -8.12
C LEU A 228 2.06 -1.82 -9.02
N ASP A 229 0.97 -2.42 -8.51
CA ASP A 229 -0.33 -2.06 -9.07
C ASP A 229 -0.43 -0.52 -9.01
N ASN A 230 -1.01 0.11 -10.04
CA ASN A 230 -1.16 1.57 -10.05
C ASN A 230 -2.11 2.12 -9.00
N LYS A 231 -2.73 1.23 -8.23
CA LYS A 231 -3.49 1.57 -7.03
C LYS A 231 -2.72 1.25 -5.75
N THR A 232 -1.46 0.82 -5.87
CA THR A 232 -0.55 0.52 -4.77
C THR A 232 0.63 1.49 -4.83
N PRO A 233 0.75 2.43 -3.87
CA PRO A 233 1.90 3.31 -3.83
C PRO A 233 3.12 2.51 -3.38
N ALA A 234 3.88 2.02 -4.34
CA ALA A 234 5.33 2.02 -4.21
C ALA A 234 5.92 3.01 -5.23
N GLY A 235 5.37 4.24 -5.20
CA GLY A 235 6.03 5.45 -5.68
C GLY A 235 7.09 6.01 -4.70
N GLY A 236 7.49 5.21 -3.70
CA GLY A 236 8.60 5.50 -2.79
C GLY A 236 9.72 4.48 -2.92
N TRP A 237 10.24 4.31 -4.14
CA TRP A 237 11.66 3.93 -4.21
C TRP A 237 12.42 5.24 -3.99
N TYR A 238 12.92 5.34 -2.76
CA TYR A 238 13.31 6.52 -1.95
C TYR A 238 12.20 7.07 -1.06
#